data_AF-A0A5Z9T674-F1
#
_entry.id   AF-A0A5Z9T674-F1
#
_cell.length_a   1.000
_cell.length_b   1.000
_cell.length_c   1.000
_cell.angle_alpha   90.00
_cell.angle_beta   90.00
_cell.angle_gamma   90.00
#
_symmetry.space_group_name_H-M   'P 1'
#
loop_
_entity.id
_entity.type
_entity.pdbx_description
1 polymer ?
#
loop_
_entity_poly.entity_id
_entity_poly.type
_entity_poly.pdbx_seq_one_letter_code
_entity_poly.pdbx_strand_id
1 'polypeptide(L)'
;MKSDYSNDDSITNFFDSFKGRKLFKLPVEIEENQSLVSDFIEKCKAIKIHIEEHINNSNYENSSQLENCLDVFDSLERGISQTLEAFLSGDIKASYDKFEKMLESKHTSIHLTNISTRLSAICNSETPLYRVRKSDNYLTKREEIFHIPFSQRHLVRNQRYSVAGLPCLYLGASLYVCWREMNRPDFNKLFVSAFYTSQTHPEEMILNLNIEALIDITSNFRNKNQPKNFKLALSLVALWPLILSCNYLNKQQDAIFIQEYVIPNLLMQWISRQAEHKIIGIAYHTTKIDSGYYGYKGLNVVFPPQINHSDVKRHDYCPHLAKQFVCTPPLSWQVLKSIEYIPERQSISSTEKLSKYLRRGKKWDILDQLDEEIVSVYQLTDFYKLEVCIQDVQNPGRIKTKK
;
A
#
# COMPACT_ATOMS: atom_id res chain seq x y z
N MET A 1 32.16 25.53 -20.04
CA MET A 1 30.89 25.43 -19.29
C MET A 1 30.18 24.14 -19.69
N LYS A 2 30.42 23.07 -18.94
CA LYS A 2 29.64 21.83 -18.92
C LYS A 2 29.84 21.25 -17.51
N SER A 3 28.87 21.47 -16.63
CA SER A 3 28.84 20.92 -15.28
C SER A 3 27.47 20.24 -15.09
N ASP A 4 27.31 19.07 -15.68
CA ASP A 4 26.07 18.28 -15.61
C ASP A 4 26.32 16.81 -15.18
N TYR A 5 27.34 16.55 -14.35
CA TYR A 5 27.70 15.17 -14.00
C TYR A 5 27.98 14.87 -12.50
N SER A 6 27.64 15.74 -11.53
CA SER A 6 27.92 15.44 -10.09
C SER A 6 26.72 15.06 -9.22
N ASN A 7 25.49 15.45 -9.57
CA ASN A 7 24.35 15.34 -8.64
C ASN A 7 23.83 13.91 -8.44
N ASP A 8 23.82 13.05 -9.46
CA ASP A 8 23.14 11.74 -9.39
C ASP A 8 23.98 10.65 -8.67
N ASP A 9 25.31 10.66 -8.82
CA ASP A 9 26.15 9.57 -8.30
C ASP A 9 26.24 9.56 -6.76
N SER A 10 26.28 10.75 -6.15
CA SER A 10 26.39 10.88 -4.69
C SER A 10 25.13 10.36 -3.99
N ILE A 11 23.95 10.83 -4.40
CA ILE A 11 22.68 10.39 -3.82
C ILE A 11 22.39 8.92 -4.12
N THR A 12 22.79 8.42 -5.29
CA THR A 12 22.72 6.99 -5.57
C THR A 12 23.53 6.20 -4.53
N ASN A 13 24.73 6.66 -4.18
CA ASN A 13 25.55 6.03 -3.13
C ASN A 13 24.88 6.13 -1.73
N PHE A 14 24.20 7.24 -1.42
CA PHE A 14 23.41 7.36 -0.19
C PHE A 14 22.30 6.31 -0.13
N PHE A 15 21.49 6.19 -1.18
CA PHE A 15 20.40 5.23 -1.19
C PHE A 15 20.88 3.78 -1.32
N ASP A 16 21.99 3.55 -2.01
CA ASP A 16 22.67 2.25 -2.03
C ASP A 16 23.21 1.88 -0.64
N SER A 17 23.58 2.85 0.20
CA SER A 17 24.00 2.59 1.59
C SER A 17 22.90 1.99 2.46
N PHE A 18 21.63 2.20 2.09
CA PHE A 18 20.48 1.58 2.75
C PHE A 18 20.24 0.13 2.35
N LYS A 19 20.74 -0.30 1.18
CA LYS A 19 20.49 -1.66 0.66
C LYS A 19 21.07 -2.72 1.57
N GLY A 20 20.27 -3.75 1.85
CA GLY A 20 20.67 -4.91 2.64
C GLY A 20 20.87 -4.64 4.13
N ARG A 21 20.74 -3.39 4.60
CA ARG A 21 20.76 -3.09 6.03
C ARG A 21 19.42 -3.45 6.66
N LYS A 22 19.47 -4.28 7.71
CA LYS A 22 18.29 -4.65 8.52
C LYS A 22 17.53 -3.42 9.01
N LEU A 23 18.24 -2.34 9.31
CA LEU A 23 17.69 -1.08 9.81
C LEU A 23 16.65 -0.42 8.87
N PHE A 24 16.78 -0.62 7.56
CA PHE A 24 15.88 -0.05 6.55
C PHE A 24 14.93 -1.10 5.96
N LYS A 25 14.92 -2.32 6.52
CA LYS A 25 14.03 -3.38 6.09
C LYS A 25 12.66 -3.19 6.74
N LEU A 26 11.62 -3.20 5.92
CA LEU A 26 10.23 -3.15 6.35
C LEU A 26 9.49 -4.37 5.77
N PRO A 27 8.43 -4.87 6.43
CA PRO A 27 7.90 -4.41 7.72
C PRO A 27 8.80 -4.76 8.91
N VAL A 28 8.54 -4.16 10.09
CA VAL A 28 9.34 -4.34 11.31
C VAL A 28 8.52 -4.96 12.43
N GLU A 29 9.20 -5.69 13.32
CA GLU A 29 8.66 -6.12 14.60
C GLU A 29 9.16 -5.21 15.72
N ILE A 30 8.34 -5.07 16.76
CA ILE A 30 8.77 -4.46 18.03
C ILE A 30 9.82 -5.39 18.65
N GLU A 31 10.98 -4.87 19.04
CA GLU A 31 12.02 -5.67 19.70
C GLU A 31 11.54 -6.21 21.05
N GLU A 32 12.13 -7.33 21.50
CA GLU A 32 11.77 -7.93 22.78
C GLU A 32 12.00 -6.96 23.95
N ASN A 33 11.06 -6.94 24.91
CA ASN A 33 11.08 -6.07 26.10
C ASN A 33 10.98 -4.56 25.82
N GLN A 34 10.59 -4.16 24.61
CA GLN A 34 10.32 -2.76 24.28
C GLN A 34 8.83 -2.48 24.13
N SER A 35 8.45 -1.24 24.44
CA SER A 35 7.15 -0.69 24.05
C SER A 35 7.19 -0.26 22.58
N LEU A 36 6.03 -0.13 21.94
CA LEU A 36 5.93 0.43 20.59
C LEU A 36 6.60 1.80 20.47
N VAL A 37 6.41 2.67 21.48
CA VAL A 37 6.96 4.04 21.48
C VAL A 37 8.48 4.01 21.59
N SER A 38 9.03 3.27 22.55
CA SER A 38 10.48 3.19 22.76
C SER A 38 11.20 2.58 21.56
N ASP A 39 10.65 1.49 20.98
CA ASP A 39 11.23 0.87 19.80
C ASP A 39 11.17 1.79 18.57
N PHE A 40 10.07 2.51 18.37
CA PHE A 40 9.95 3.50 17.30
C PHE A 40 11.03 4.58 17.40
N ILE A 41 11.21 5.17 18.59
CA ILE A 41 12.21 6.21 18.85
C ILE A 41 13.63 5.66 18.59
N GLU A 42 13.94 4.47 19.08
CA GLU A 42 15.26 3.85 18.90
C GLU A 42 15.57 3.56 17.42
N LYS A 43 14.61 3.00 16.68
CA LYS A 43 14.76 2.75 15.25
C LYS A 43 14.92 4.06 14.47
N CYS A 44 14.14 5.10 14.77
CA CYS A 44 14.30 6.44 14.17
C CYS A 44 15.68 7.04 14.47
N LYS A 45 16.15 6.94 15.71
CA LYS A 45 17.47 7.42 16.11
C LYS A 45 18.60 6.72 15.36
N ALA A 46 18.54 5.40 15.25
CA ALA A 46 19.55 4.62 14.51
C ALA A 46 19.59 5.03 13.03
N ILE A 47 18.43 5.30 12.42
CA ILE A 47 18.34 5.77 11.04
C ILE A 47 18.92 7.16 10.88
N LYS A 48 18.58 8.07 11.78
CA LYS A 48 19.12 9.44 11.79
C LYS A 48 20.64 9.44 11.87
N ILE A 49 21.23 8.68 12.80
CA ILE A 49 22.70 8.57 12.94
C ILE A 49 23.33 8.12 11.63
N HIS A 50 22.76 7.10 10.97
CA HIS A 50 23.26 6.63 9.68
C HIS A 50 23.20 7.71 8.58
N ILE A 51 22.14 8.52 8.57
CA ILE A 51 22.00 9.64 7.62
C ILE A 51 23.05 10.73 7.92
N GLU A 52 23.23 11.11 9.18
CA GLU A 52 24.21 12.12 9.61
C GLU A 52 25.65 11.68 9.32
N GLU A 53 25.99 10.42 9.60
CA GLU A 53 27.29 9.83 9.25
C GLU A 53 27.55 9.91 7.73
N HIS A 54 26.52 9.67 6.91
CA HIS A 54 26.65 9.80 5.47
C HIS A 54 26.85 11.25 5.01
N ILE A 55 26.14 12.20 5.62
CA ILE A 55 26.30 13.64 5.33
C ILE A 55 27.73 14.10 5.65
N ASN A 56 28.27 13.68 6.81
CA ASN A 56 29.60 14.09 7.27
C ASN A 56 30.76 13.46 6.48
N ASN A 57 30.60 12.23 6.00
CA ASN A 57 31.68 11.48 5.34
C ASN A 57 31.85 11.80 3.85
N SER A 58 30.94 12.56 3.25
CA SER A 58 31.01 12.87 1.82
C SER A 58 31.04 14.37 1.58
N ASN A 59 31.99 14.84 0.76
CA ASN A 59 32.11 16.24 0.31
C ASN A 59 30.92 16.59 -0.62
N TYR A 60 29.73 16.73 -0.05
CA TYR A 60 28.46 16.81 -0.77
C TYR A 60 28.11 18.23 -1.22
N GLU A 61 27.74 18.38 -2.49
CA GLU A 61 27.01 19.58 -2.98
C GLU A 61 25.54 19.61 -2.50
N ASN A 62 24.98 18.47 -2.06
CA ASN A 62 23.56 18.30 -1.68
C ASN A 62 23.32 18.09 -0.16
N SER A 63 24.32 18.33 0.69
CA SER A 63 24.21 18.16 2.16
C SER A 63 23.07 18.98 2.74
N SER A 64 22.94 20.24 2.31
CA SER A 64 21.88 21.15 2.73
C SER A 64 20.46 20.62 2.47
N GLN A 65 20.24 19.85 1.39
CA GLN A 65 18.93 19.27 1.09
C GLN A 65 18.58 18.10 2.00
N LEU A 66 19.59 17.27 2.34
CA LEU A 66 19.44 16.18 3.30
C LEU A 66 19.26 16.71 4.73
N GLU A 67 19.98 17.77 5.10
CA GLU A 67 19.78 18.48 6.38
C GLU A 67 18.35 19.00 6.51
N ASN A 68 17.81 19.67 5.49
CA ASN A 68 16.41 20.09 5.47
C ASN A 68 15.43 18.90 5.59
N CYS A 69 15.78 17.72 5.06
CA CYS A 69 14.97 16.51 5.23
C CYS A 69 15.05 15.98 6.67
N LEU A 70 16.19 16.12 7.34
CA LEU A 70 16.36 15.75 8.75
C LEU A 70 15.52 16.63 9.68
N ASP A 71 15.30 17.90 9.35
CA ASP A 71 14.38 18.75 10.13
C ASP A 71 12.93 18.23 10.09
N VAL A 72 12.48 17.79 8.91
CA VAL A 72 11.16 17.17 8.74
C VAL A 72 11.11 15.81 9.44
N PHE A 73 12.17 15.01 9.31
CA PHE A 73 12.32 13.73 9.99
C PHE A 73 12.17 13.91 11.51
N ASP A 74 12.91 14.84 12.11
CA ASP A 74 12.87 15.13 13.55
C ASP A 74 11.50 15.63 14.00
N SER A 75 10.84 16.46 13.17
CA SER A 75 9.49 16.90 13.47
C SER A 75 8.48 15.74 13.45
N LEU A 76 8.62 14.80 12.52
CA LEU A 76 7.75 13.63 12.42
C LEU A 76 8.02 12.62 13.53
N GLU A 77 9.29 12.34 13.84
CA GLU A 77 9.67 11.47 14.95
C GLU A 77 9.03 11.97 16.25
N ARG A 78 9.29 13.23 16.64
CA ARG A 78 8.69 13.81 17.85
C ARG A 78 7.17 13.79 17.80
N GLY A 79 6.57 14.18 16.67
CA GLY A 79 5.12 14.24 16.52
C GLY A 79 4.45 12.88 16.65
N ILE A 80 5.02 11.83 16.05
CA ILE A 80 4.53 10.45 16.14
C ILE A 80 4.71 9.90 17.54
N SER A 81 5.87 10.09 18.17
CA SER A 81 6.13 9.67 19.55
C SER A 81 5.10 10.26 20.50
N GLN A 82 4.87 11.58 20.44
CA GLN A 82 3.87 12.27 21.27
C GLN A 82 2.42 11.87 20.96
N THR A 83 2.14 11.49 19.70
CA THR A 83 0.83 10.99 19.26
C THR A 83 0.54 9.62 19.86
N LEU A 84 1.52 8.71 19.79
CA LEU A 84 1.43 7.36 20.35
C LEU A 84 1.30 7.41 21.88
N GLU A 85 2.13 8.20 22.55
CA GLU A 85 2.05 8.39 24.01
C GLU A 85 0.67 8.89 24.45
N ALA A 86 0.14 9.91 23.76
CA ALA A 86 -1.20 10.43 24.06
C ALA A 86 -2.29 9.38 23.83
N PHE A 87 -2.22 8.64 22.71
CA PHE A 87 -3.21 7.61 22.41
C PHE A 87 -3.19 6.49 23.45
N LEU A 88 -2.01 5.97 23.76
CA LEU A 88 -1.82 4.83 24.66
C LEU A 88 -2.06 5.19 26.13
N SER A 89 -1.98 6.48 26.49
CA SER A 89 -2.41 6.99 27.80
C SER A 89 -3.90 7.35 27.88
N GLY A 90 -4.66 7.18 26.78
CA GLY A 90 -6.10 7.38 26.73
C GLY A 90 -6.54 8.80 26.32
N ASP A 91 -5.61 9.72 26.04
CA ASP A 91 -5.93 11.05 25.52
C ASP A 91 -6.03 11.03 23.98
N ILE A 92 -7.14 10.46 23.51
CA ILE A 92 -7.42 10.29 22.07
C ILE A 92 -7.52 11.65 21.36
N LYS A 93 -8.06 12.68 22.02
CA LYS A 93 -8.19 14.01 21.44
C LYS A 93 -6.81 14.62 21.22
N ALA A 94 -5.96 14.65 22.24
CA ALA A 94 -4.63 15.21 22.10
C ALA A 94 -3.78 14.42 21.09
N SER A 95 -3.96 13.10 21.02
CA SER A 95 -3.32 12.26 20.01
C SER A 95 -3.68 12.73 18.59
N TYR A 96 -4.96 12.90 18.30
CA TYR A 96 -5.42 13.38 17.00
C TYR A 96 -4.91 14.79 16.70
N ASP A 97 -5.04 15.72 17.65
CA ASP A 97 -4.60 17.12 17.47
C ASP A 97 -3.09 17.22 17.17
N LYS A 98 -2.26 16.42 17.87
CA LYS A 98 -0.81 16.35 17.63
C LYS A 98 -0.50 15.77 16.24
N PHE A 99 -1.19 14.70 15.87
CA PHE A 99 -0.99 14.03 14.58
C PHE A 99 -1.37 14.94 13.41
N GLU A 100 -2.52 15.60 13.48
CA GLU A 100 -3.01 16.53 12.46
C GLU A 100 -2.04 17.72 12.29
N LYS A 101 -1.67 18.37 13.39
CA LYS A 101 -0.72 19.51 13.37
C LYS A 101 0.63 19.13 12.74
N MET A 102 1.12 17.92 12.98
CA MET A 102 2.36 17.42 12.43
C MET A 102 2.30 17.28 10.89
N LEU A 103 1.19 16.81 10.34
CA LEU A 103 1.01 16.60 8.90
C LEU A 103 0.68 17.90 8.14
N GLU A 104 0.01 18.85 8.79
CA GLU A 104 -0.37 20.16 8.22
C GLU A 104 0.80 21.14 8.08
N SER A 105 1.97 20.80 8.61
CA SER A 105 3.18 21.60 8.37
C SER A 105 3.46 21.71 6.87
N LYS A 106 3.77 22.92 6.39
CA LYS A 106 4.05 23.18 4.96
C LYS A 106 5.17 22.26 4.42
N HIS A 107 6.19 22.03 5.23
CA HIS A 107 7.32 21.17 4.87
C HIS A 107 6.88 19.71 4.74
N THR A 108 6.13 19.18 5.72
CA THR A 108 5.58 17.82 5.67
C THR A 108 4.65 17.62 4.48
N SER A 109 3.73 18.57 4.25
CA SER A 109 2.76 18.53 3.14
C SER A 109 3.41 18.47 1.76
N ILE A 110 4.55 19.15 1.56
CA ILE A 110 5.32 19.06 0.31
C ILE A 110 5.82 17.62 0.09
N HIS A 111 6.37 16.99 1.12
CA HIS A 111 6.87 15.62 1.02
C HIS A 111 5.74 14.61 0.81
N LEU A 112 4.61 14.76 1.52
CA LEU A 112 3.41 13.92 1.31
C LEU A 112 2.94 14.00 -0.15
N THR A 113 2.92 15.20 -0.72
CA THR A 113 2.57 15.42 -2.13
C THR A 113 3.57 14.72 -3.07
N ASN A 114 4.87 14.77 -2.77
CA ASN A 114 5.91 14.18 -3.61
C ASN A 114 5.88 12.66 -3.64
N ILE A 115 5.52 12.01 -2.52
CA ILE A 115 5.37 10.55 -2.46
C ILE A 115 3.99 10.09 -2.94
N SER A 116 3.06 11.01 -3.21
CA SER A 116 1.74 10.65 -3.71
C SER A 116 1.78 10.39 -5.22
N THR A 117 0.97 9.43 -5.69
CA THR A 117 0.81 9.12 -7.11
C THR A 117 -0.63 9.32 -7.56
N ARG A 118 -0.86 9.54 -8.85
CA ARG A 118 -2.23 9.71 -9.37
C ARG A 118 -3.03 8.42 -9.23
N LEU A 119 -4.31 8.51 -8.88
CA LEU A 119 -5.20 7.33 -8.88
C LEU A 119 -5.17 6.60 -10.23
N SER A 120 -5.21 7.36 -11.33
CA SER A 120 -5.17 6.80 -12.70
C SER A 120 -3.90 6.02 -13.04
N ALA A 121 -2.80 6.24 -12.31
CA ALA A 121 -1.55 5.51 -12.49
C ALA A 121 -1.57 4.14 -11.78
N ILE A 122 -2.38 3.98 -10.73
CA ILE A 122 -2.54 2.71 -10.00
C ILE A 122 -3.73 1.94 -10.56
N CYS A 123 -4.88 2.60 -10.75
CA CYS A 123 -6.11 1.99 -11.19
C CYS A 123 -6.56 2.62 -12.51
N ASN A 124 -6.73 1.82 -13.57
CA ASN A 124 -7.30 2.26 -14.85
C ASN A 124 -7.84 1.06 -15.64
N SER A 125 -8.25 1.27 -16.90
CA SER A 125 -8.81 0.23 -17.77
C SER A 125 -7.88 -0.96 -18.05
N GLU A 126 -6.56 -0.77 -17.96
CA GLU A 126 -5.53 -1.79 -18.20
C GLU A 126 -5.01 -2.38 -16.88
N THR A 127 -4.97 -1.57 -15.82
CA THR A 127 -4.54 -1.99 -14.48
C THR A 127 -5.69 -1.88 -13.48
N PRO A 128 -6.69 -2.78 -13.52
CA PRO A 128 -7.72 -2.80 -12.49
C PRO A 128 -7.14 -3.17 -11.13
N LEU A 129 -7.84 -2.74 -10.08
CA LEU A 129 -7.68 -3.31 -8.75
C LEU A 129 -8.78 -4.34 -8.51
N TYR A 130 -8.62 -5.18 -7.49
CA TYR A 130 -9.53 -6.27 -7.20
C TYR A 130 -10.03 -6.19 -5.77
N ARG A 131 -11.22 -6.75 -5.56
CA ARG A 131 -11.72 -7.06 -4.24
C ARG A 131 -12.19 -8.49 -4.21
N VAL A 132 -11.88 -9.17 -3.10
CA VAL A 132 -12.40 -10.50 -2.81
C VAL A 132 -13.25 -10.39 -1.55
N ARG A 133 -14.45 -10.98 -1.59
CA ARG A 133 -15.38 -11.03 -0.47
C ARG A 133 -15.77 -12.48 -0.20
N LYS A 134 -15.65 -12.91 1.07
CA LYS A 134 -16.26 -14.15 1.54
C LYS A 134 -17.75 -13.94 1.77
N SER A 135 -18.57 -14.85 1.26
CA SER A 135 -20.02 -14.84 1.48
C SER A 135 -20.58 -16.25 1.49
N ASP A 136 -21.47 -16.54 2.45
CA ASP A 136 -22.26 -17.78 2.45
C ASP A 136 -23.42 -17.72 1.44
N ASN A 137 -23.88 -16.51 1.12
CA ASN A 137 -24.92 -16.27 0.12
C ASN A 137 -24.29 -15.96 -1.24
N TYR A 138 -24.97 -16.36 -2.32
CA TYR A 138 -24.55 -16.02 -3.67
C TYR A 138 -24.73 -14.51 -3.94
N LEU A 139 -23.65 -13.83 -4.33
CA LEU A 139 -23.67 -12.40 -4.63
C LEU A 139 -23.99 -12.17 -6.11
N THR A 140 -24.86 -11.22 -6.42
CA THR A 140 -25.27 -10.90 -7.80
C THR A 140 -25.12 -9.43 -8.15
N LYS A 141 -25.24 -8.54 -7.17
CA LYS A 141 -25.21 -7.09 -7.36
C LYS A 141 -23.83 -6.52 -7.05
N ARG A 142 -23.45 -5.47 -7.77
CA ARG A 142 -22.17 -4.74 -7.58
C ARG A 142 -22.03 -4.14 -6.19
N GLU A 143 -23.13 -3.61 -5.65
CA GLU A 143 -23.17 -3.02 -4.32
C GLU A 143 -22.80 -4.05 -3.23
N GLU A 144 -23.05 -5.35 -3.45
CA GLU A 144 -22.70 -6.41 -2.51
C GLU A 144 -21.20 -6.70 -2.44
N ILE A 145 -20.37 -6.24 -3.38
CA ILE A 145 -18.90 -6.41 -3.30
C ILE A 145 -18.16 -5.09 -3.10
N PHE A 146 -18.89 -3.98 -2.94
CA PHE A 146 -18.33 -2.68 -2.56
C PHE A 146 -17.89 -2.66 -1.08
N HIS A 147 -17.75 -1.49 -0.45
CA HIS A 147 -17.56 -1.44 1.00
C HIS A 147 -18.83 -1.88 1.75
N ILE A 148 -18.68 -2.26 3.04
CA ILE A 148 -19.82 -2.64 3.88
C ILE A 148 -20.83 -1.48 3.94
N PRO A 149 -22.15 -1.72 3.77
CA PRO A 149 -23.15 -0.67 3.85
C PRO A 149 -23.08 0.12 5.16
N PHE A 150 -23.37 1.42 5.15
CA PHE A 150 -23.36 2.23 6.37
C PHE A 150 -24.37 1.76 7.42
N SER A 151 -25.52 1.22 6.97
CA SER A 151 -26.51 0.54 7.83
C SER A 151 -25.98 -0.72 8.51
N GLN A 152 -24.92 -1.33 7.99
CA GLN A 152 -24.29 -2.55 8.50
C GLN A 152 -22.91 -2.28 9.14
N ARG A 153 -22.64 -1.04 9.57
CA ARG A 153 -21.34 -0.65 10.15
C ARG A 153 -20.89 -1.46 11.37
N HIS A 154 -21.80 -2.11 12.07
CA HIS A 154 -21.47 -3.02 13.18
C HIS A 154 -20.65 -4.25 12.73
N LEU A 155 -20.63 -4.57 11.42
CA LEU A 155 -19.78 -5.61 10.83
C LEU A 155 -18.36 -5.12 10.50
N VAL A 156 -18.11 -3.81 10.55
CA VAL A 156 -16.80 -3.23 10.23
C VAL A 156 -15.89 -3.36 11.44
N ARG A 157 -14.96 -4.31 11.38
CA ARG A 157 -13.89 -4.49 12.37
C ARG A 157 -12.78 -3.46 12.21
N ASN A 158 -11.98 -3.29 13.26
CA ASN A 158 -10.73 -2.56 13.19
C ASN A 158 -9.78 -3.24 12.18
N GLN A 159 -9.21 -2.47 11.27
CA GLN A 159 -8.20 -2.88 10.30
C GLN A 159 -7.04 -1.90 10.38
N ARG A 160 -5.95 -2.13 9.63
CA ARG A 160 -4.79 -1.24 9.66
C ARG A 160 -5.14 0.21 9.35
N TYR A 161 -5.89 0.44 8.28
CA TYR A 161 -6.25 1.77 7.80
C TYR A 161 -7.76 2.01 7.87
N SER A 162 -8.41 1.55 8.94
CA SER A 162 -9.84 1.73 9.17
C SER A 162 -10.17 1.44 10.62
N VAL A 163 -10.80 2.41 11.27
CA VAL A 163 -11.36 2.23 12.61
C VAL A 163 -12.67 1.45 12.54
N ALA A 164 -13.00 0.73 13.63
CA ALA A 164 -14.25 0.01 13.74
C ALA A 164 -15.45 0.93 13.45
N GLY A 165 -16.40 0.43 12.66
CA GLY A 165 -17.58 1.19 12.23
C GLY A 165 -17.40 2.13 11.03
N LEU A 166 -16.18 2.31 10.49
CA LEU A 166 -15.93 3.14 9.31
C LEU A 166 -15.69 2.27 8.05
N PRO A 167 -16.68 2.07 7.17
CA PRO A 167 -16.55 1.13 6.06
C PRO A 167 -15.66 1.70 4.93
N CYS A 168 -14.35 1.44 5.02
CA CYS A 168 -13.41 1.74 3.95
C CYS A 168 -13.51 0.75 2.78
N LEU A 169 -13.15 1.21 1.57
CA LEU A 169 -13.02 0.37 0.38
C LEU A 169 -11.57 -0.12 0.29
N TYR A 170 -11.36 -1.40 0.59
CA TYR A 170 -10.07 -2.09 0.41
C TYR A 170 -10.03 -2.79 -0.93
N LEU A 171 -8.99 -2.52 -1.71
CA LEU A 171 -8.70 -3.14 -2.99
C LEU A 171 -7.25 -3.62 -3.04
N GLY A 172 -6.98 -4.71 -3.75
CA GLY A 172 -5.63 -5.23 -4.00
C GLY A 172 -5.26 -5.17 -5.47
N ALA A 173 -3.98 -5.02 -5.78
CA ALA A 173 -3.47 -5.06 -7.15
C ALA A 173 -3.48 -6.47 -7.78
N SER A 174 -3.79 -7.48 -6.97
CA SER A 174 -3.91 -8.87 -7.41
C SER A 174 -4.96 -9.63 -6.59
N LEU A 175 -5.54 -10.68 -7.17
CA LEU A 175 -6.42 -11.59 -6.42
C LEU A 175 -5.65 -12.31 -5.31
N TYR A 176 -4.36 -12.54 -5.51
CA TYR A 176 -3.50 -13.21 -4.53
C TYR A 176 -3.31 -12.38 -3.26
N VAL A 177 -2.97 -11.10 -3.39
CA VAL A 177 -2.83 -10.23 -2.21
C VAL A 177 -4.16 -10.08 -1.48
N CYS A 178 -5.28 -9.96 -2.21
CA CYS A 178 -6.61 -9.94 -1.59
C CYS A 178 -6.88 -11.21 -0.77
N TRP A 179 -6.54 -12.39 -1.30
CA TRP A 179 -6.70 -13.67 -0.61
C TRP A 179 -5.80 -13.80 0.63
N ARG A 180 -4.54 -13.34 0.54
CA ARG A 180 -3.61 -13.27 1.69
C ARG A 180 -4.14 -12.33 2.78
N GLU A 181 -4.65 -11.16 2.41
CA GLU A 181 -5.20 -10.17 3.34
C GLU A 181 -6.43 -10.68 4.11
N MET A 182 -7.20 -11.60 3.54
CA MET A 182 -8.32 -12.26 4.22
C MET A 182 -7.92 -13.44 5.10
N ASN A 183 -6.62 -13.70 5.31
CA ASN A 183 -6.09 -14.90 5.98
C ASN A 183 -6.44 -16.20 5.24
N ARG A 184 -6.32 -16.19 3.91
CA ARG A 184 -6.36 -17.40 3.08
C ARG A 184 -7.62 -18.27 3.24
N PRO A 185 -8.83 -17.70 3.14
CA PRO A 185 -10.07 -18.47 3.26
C PRO A 185 -10.24 -19.47 2.11
N ASP A 186 -11.04 -20.50 2.34
CA ASP A 186 -11.43 -21.47 1.30
C ASP A 186 -12.07 -20.79 0.08
N PHE A 187 -11.66 -21.21 -1.12
CA PHE A 187 -12.09 -20.61 -2.38
C PHE A 187 -13.58 -20.77 -2.69
N ASN A 188 -14.25 -21.78 -2.13
CA ASN A 188 -15.65 -22.12 -2.44
C ASN A 188 -16.66 -21.03 -2.05
N LYS A 189 -16.30 -20.12 -1.13
CA LYS A 189 -17.17 -19.03 -0.64
C LYS A 189 -16.69 -17.65 -1.08
N LEU A 190 -15.77 -17.57 -2.04
CA LEU A 190 -15.19 -16.31 -2.47
C LEU A 190 -15.88 -15.76 -3.71
N PHE A 191 -16.17 -14.47 -3.65
CA PHE A 191 -16.64 -13.67 -4.76
C PHE A 191 -15.60 -12.61 -5.10
N VAL A 192 -15.38 -12.39 -6.38
CA VAL A 192 -14.36 -11.48 -6.90
C VAL A 192 -14.96 -10.45 -7.84
N SER A 193 -14.43 -9.24 -7.79
CA SER A 193 -14.72 -8.19 -8.77
C SER A 193 -13.46 -7.40 -9.09
N ALA A 194 -13.36 -6.96 -10.34
CA ALA A 194 -12.41 -5.95 -10.77
C ALA A 194 -13.01 -4.55 -10.61
N PHE A 195 -12.18 -3.60 -10.22
CA PHE A 195 -12.48 -2.20 -9.99
C PHE A 195 -11.64 -1.35 -10.94
N TYR A 196 -12.31 -0.40 -11.60
CA TYR A 196 -11.73 0.53 -12.54
C TYR A 196 -12.08 1.95 -12.11
N THR A 197 -11.14 2.88 -12.23
CA THR A 197 -11.47 4.30 -12.03
C THR A 197 -12.07 4.90 -13.30
N SER A 198 -13.05 5.80 -13.16
CA SER A 198 -13.44 6.71 -14.22
C SER A 198 -12.41 7.83 -14.31
N GLN A 199 -11.81 8.07 -15.49
CA GLN A 199 -10.81 9.12 -15.71
C GLN A 199 -11.34 10.57 -15.56
N THR A 200 -12.46 10.75 -14.88
CA THR A 200 -13.16 12.03 -14.70
C THR A 200 -12.54 12.93 -13.65
N HIS A 201 -11.60 12.42 -12.84
CA HIS A 201 -10.96 13.12 -11.73
C HIS A 201 -9.42 12.99 -11.78
N PRO A 202 -8.75 13.63 -12.77
CA PRO A 202 -7.29 13.50 -12.96
C PRO A 202 -6.45 14.09 -11.82
N GLU A 203 -7.05 14.88 -10.94
CA GLU A 203 -6.42 15.51 -9.78
C GLU A 203 -6.30 14.59 -8.56
N GLU A 204 -7.02 13.47 -8.53
CA GLU A 204 -7.05 12.58 -7.37
C GLU A 204 -5.73 11.81 -7.21
N MET A 205 -5.21 11.86 -5.99
CA MET A 205 -3.91 11.32 -5.60
C MET A 205 -4.08 10.25 -4.53
N ILE A 206 -3.14 9.32 -4.51
CA ILE A 206 -3.01 8.24 -3.54
C ILE A 206 -1.69 8.44 -2.82
N LEU A 207 -1.74 8.53 -1.49
CA LEU A 207 -0.55 8.57 -0.66
C LEU A 207 0.15 7.22 -0.78
N ASN A 208 1.30 7.19 -1.46
CA ASN A 208 1.98 5.94 -1.75
C ASN A 208 3.03 5.65 -0.68
N LEU A 209 2.65 4.85 0.31
CA LEU A 209 3.55 4.34 1.36
C LEU A 209 4.27 3.06 0.91
N ASN A 210 4.21 2.71 -0.38
CA ASN A 210 4.99 1.64 -0.98
C ASN A 210 6.49 2.00 -0.98
N ILE A 211 7.27 1.17 -0.31
CA ILE A 211 8.71 1.35 -0.06
C ILE A 211 9.56 0.69 -1.14
N GLU A 212 8.99 -0.20 -1.97
CA GLU A 212 9.68 -0.67 -3.18
C GLU A 212 10.01 0.48 -4.12
N ALA A 213 9.30 1.62 -4.02
CA ALA A 213 9.73 2.84 -4.68
C ALA A 213 11.19 3.20 -4.33
N LEU A 214 11.67 3.01 -3.09
CA LEU A 214 13.09 3.22 -2.74
C LEU A 214 14.04 2.22 -3.41
N ILE A 215 13.62 0.96 -3.53
CA ILE A 215 14.41 -0.08 -4.19
C ILE A 215 14.48 0.21 -5.70
N ASP A 216 13.35 0.56 -6.32
CA ASP A 216 13.28 0.96 -7.73
C ASP A 216 13.94 2.31 -8.01
N ILE A 217 13.94 3.23 -7.05
CA ILE A 217 14.64 4.52 -7.14
C ILE A 217 16.15 4.27 -7.30
N THR A 218 16.74 3.36 -6.52
CA THR A 218 18.17 3.02 -6.67
C THR A 218 18.51 2.31 -7.98
N SER A 219 17.59 1.49 -8.53
CA SER A 219 17.80 0.83 -9.82
C SER A 219 17.62 1.81 -10.98
N ASN A 220 16.69 2.76 -10.86
CA ASN A 220 16.40 3.78 -11.86
C ASN A 220 17.33 4.99 -11.82
N PHE A 221 17.99 5.32 -10.70
CA PHE A 221 19.03 6.36 -10.69
C PHE A 221 20.24 6.00 -11.53
N ARG A 222 20.49 4.70 -11.77
CA ARG A 222 21.51 4.27 -12.74
C ARG A 222 21.17 4.68 -14.18
N ASN A 223 19.91 5.00 -14.47
CA ASN A 223 19.49 5.69 -15.69
C ASN A 223 19.55 7.22 -15.45
N LYS A 224 20.74 7.78 -15.71
CA LYS A 224 21.30 9.10 -15.35
C LYS A 224 20.51 10.41 -15.64
N ASN A 225 19.19 10.42 -15.81
CA ASN A 225 18.48 11.60 -16.38
C ASN A 225 17.12 11.98 -15.75
N GLN A 226 16.82 11.68 -14.47
CA GLN A 226 15.48 11.97 -13.91
C GLN A 226 15.46 12.72 -12.56
N PRO A 227 15.35 14.07 -12.57
CA PRO A 227 15.21 14.89 -11.34
C PRO A 227 13.96 14.59 -10.50
N LYS A 228 12.95 13.91 -11.06
CA LYS A 228 11.77 13.44 -10.31
C LYS A 228 12.11 12.35 -9.29
N ASN A 229 13.08 11.49 -9.60
CA ASN A 229 13.50 10.41 -8.69
C ASN A 229 14.21 10.97 -7.47
N PHE A 230 14.96 12.06 -7.63
CA PHE A 230 15.67 12.71 -6.53
C PHE A 230 14.73 13.30 -5.48
N LYS A 231 13.74 14.09 -5.91
CA LYS A 231 12.75 14.71 -5.02
C LYS A 231 11.95 13.65 -4.25
N LEU A 232 11.57 12.57 -4.94
CA LEU A 232 10.87 11.44 -4.35
C LEU A 232 11.72 10.79 -3.27
N ALA A 233 12.99 10.52 -3.56
CA ALA A 233 13.92 9.88 -2.64
C ALA A 233 14.15 10.72 -1.37
N LEU A 234 14.40 12.02 -1.50
CA LEU A 234 14.48 12.94 -0.36
C LEU A 234 13.20 12.94 0.47
N SER A 235 12.04 12.90 -0.18
CA SER A 235 10.75 12.88 0.51
C SER A 235 10.50 11.58 1.26
N LEU A 236 11.01 10.46 0.77
CA LEU A 236 10.94 9.18 1.46
C LEU A 236 11.85 9.15 2.69
N VAL A 237 13.01 9.80 2.63
CA VAL A 237 13.89 10.00 3.81
C VAL A 237 13.19 10.88 4.83
N ALA A 238 12.71 12.05 4.42
CA ALA A 238 12.02 12.98 5.30
C ALA A 238 10.80 12.34 5.98
N LEU A 239 10.02 11.56 5.24
CA LEU A 239 8.81 10.88 5.74
C LEU A 239 9.07 9.51 6.37
N TRP A 240 10.33 9.08 6.50
CA TRP A 240 10.64 7.75 7.01
C TRP A 240 10.02 7.44 8.38
N PRO A 241 9.96 8.37 9.36
CA PRO A 241 9.27 8.10 10.63
C PRO A 241 7.79 7.75 10.43
N LEU A 242 7.08 8.46 9.54
CA LEU A 242 5.69 8.14 9.20
C LEU A 242 5.58 6.76 8.54
N ILE A 243 6.46 6.47 7.58
CA ILE A 243 6.48 5.20 6.86
C ILE A 243 6.74 4.03 7.83
N LEU A 244 7.75 4.16 8.69
CA LEU A 244 8.11 3.18 9.72
C LEU A 244 6.94 2.89 10.66
N SER A 245 6.33 3.95 11.21
CA SER A 245 5.19 3.82 12.13
C SER A 245 3.97 3.13 11.52
N CYS A 246 3.84 3.12 10.18
CA CYS A 246 2.76 2.43 9.47
C CYS A 246 3.07 0.98 9.06
N ASN A 247 4.28 0.50 9.31
CA ASN A 247 4.80 -0.78 8.85
C ASN A 247 5.24 -1.73 9.98
N TYR A 248 4.70 -1.52 11.18
CA TYR A 248 4.82 -2.48 12.28
C TYR A 248 3.95 -3.73 12.04
N LEU A 249 4.53 -4.89 12.29
CA LEU A 249 3.87 -6.19 12.22
C LEU A 249 2.94 -6.39 13.43
N ASN A 250 1.71 -6.83 13.16
CA ASN A 250 0.80 -7.23 14.22
C ASN A 250 1.25 -8.58 14.82
N LYS A 251 1.69 -8.56 16.09
CA LYS A 251 2.05 -9.77 16.84
C LYS A 251 0.85 -10.53 17.41
N GLN A 252 -0.28 -9.85 17.63
CA GLN A 252 -1.46 -10.42 18.26
C GLN A 252 -2.56 -10.63 17.22
N GLN A 253 -2.57 -11.83 16.62
CA GLN A 253 -3.67 -12.23 15.75
C GLN A 253 -4.99 -12.20 16.56
N ASP A 254 -6.05 -11.68 15.94
CA ASP A 254 -7.41 -11.56 16.50
C ASP A 254 -7.59 -10.64 17.72
N ALA A 255 -6.59 -9.84 18.09
CA ALA A 255 -6.76 -8.82 19.12
C ALA A 255 -7.80 -7.75 18.70
N ILE A 256 -8.64 -7.33 19.66
CA ILE A 256 -9.64 -6.26 19.44
C ILE A 256 -8.93 -4.92 19.20
N PHE A 257 -7.88 -4.66 19.98
CA PHE A 257 -7.02 -3.50 19.85
C PHE A 257 -5.62 -3.94 19.43
N ILE A 258 -5.09 -3.27 18.40
CA ILE A 258 -3.76 -3.52 17.82
C ILE A 258 -3.04 -2.17 17.87
N GLN A 259 -2.06 -2.04 18.76
CA GLN A 259 -1.33 -0.78 18.99
C GLN A 259 -0.59 -0.30 17.72
N GLU A 260 -0.14 -1.24 16.90
CA GLU A 260 0.54 -1.00 15.63
C GLU A 260 -0.36 -0.30 14.60
N TYR A 261 -1.70 -0.31 14.82
CA TYR A 261 -2.66 0.34 13.93
C TYR A 261 -2.99 1.77 14.34
N VAL A 262 -2.47 2.29 15.46
CA VAL A 262 -2.78 3.65 15.93
C VAL A 262 -2.44 4.70 14.88
N ILE A 263 -1.20 4.74 14.40
CA ILE A 263 -0.77 5.75 13.40
C ILE A 263 -1.45 5.53 12.04
N PRO A 264 -1.48 4.30 11.47
CA PRO A 264 -2.26 4.02 10.26
C PRO A 264 -3.74 4.45 10.32
N ASN A 265 -4.42 4.22 11.45
CA ASN A 265 -5.81 4.61 11.62
C ASN A 265 -5.97 6.14 11.72
N LEU A 266 -5.07 6.84 12.40
CA LEU A 266 -5.07 8.30 12.46
C LEU A 266 -4.78 8.90 11.08
N LEU A 267 -3.84 8.32 10.32
CA LEU A 267 -3.55 8.72 8.94
C LEU A 267 -4.77 8.58 8.04
N MET A 268 -5.51 7.47 8.16
CA MET A 268 -6.73 7.30 7.38
C MET A 268 -7.83 8.29 7.77
N GLN A 269 -7.99 8.58 9.06
CA GLN A 269 -8.94 9.57 9.54
C GLN A 269 -8.59 10.97 9.04
N TRP A 270 -7.32 11.34 9.07
CA TRP A 270 -6.83 12.61 8.51
C TRP A 270 -7.19 12.73 7.02
N ILE A 271 -6.90 11.71 6.19
CA ILE A 271 -7.30 11.70 4.77
C ILE A 271 -8.82 11.79 4.59
N SER A 272 -9.61 11.15 5.45
CA SER A 272 -11.07 11.14 5.33
C SER A 272 -11.72 12.51 5.60
N ARG A 273 -11.07 13.37 6.39
CA ARG A 273 -11.59 14.69 6.79
C ARG A 273 -11.17 15.82 5.85
N GLN A 274 -10.09 15.61 5.12
CA GLN A 274 -9.44 16.65 4.33
C GLN A 274 -10.04 16.75 2.93
N ALA A 275 -11.27 17.26 2.82
CA ALA A 275 -11.99 17.40 1.55
C ALA A 275 -11.27 18.31 0.53
N GLU A 276 -10.40 19.20 1.00
CA GLU A 276 -9.59 20.11 0.15
C GLU A 276 -8.30 19.46 -0.35
N HIS A 277 -7.87 18.35 0.27
CA HIS A 277 -6.69 17.63 -0.16
C HIS A 277 -7.03 16.69 -1.31
N LYS A 278 -6.15 16.68 -2.32
CA LYS A 278 -6.25 15.77 -3.47
C LYS A 278 -5.99 14.30 -3.11
N ILE A 279 -5.51 14.02 -1.90
CA ILE A 279 -5.20 12.67 -1.44
C ILE A 279 -6.50 12.01 -0.97
N ILE A 280 -6.90 10.94 -1.64
CA ILE A 280 -8.18 10.25 -1.38
C ILE A 280 -8.01 8.81 -0.87
N GLY A 281 -6.78 8.34 -0.71
CA GLY A 281 -6.49 6.97 -0.32
C GLY A 281 -5.02 6.72 -0.05
N ILE A 282 -4.72 5.52 0.42
CA ILE A 282 -3.36 5.08 0.76
C ILE A 282 -3.05 3.81 -0.02
N ALA A 283 -1.89 3.77 -0.68
CA ALA A 283 -1.31 2.56 -1.23
C ALA A 283 -0.20 2.05 -0.30
N TYR A 284 -0.22 0.75 -0.01
CA TYR A 284 0.73 0.11 0.91
C TYR A 284 0.97 -1.35 0.52
N HIS A 285 2.16 -1.88 0.82
CA HIS A 285 2.43 -3.31 0.63
C HIS A 285 1.82 -4.13 1.74
N THR A 286 1.34 -5.32 1.36
CA THR A 286 0.97 -6.33 2.34
C THR A 286 2.16 -6.66 3.23
N THR A 287 1.92 -6.80 4.53
CA THR A 287 2.93 -7.34 5.46
C THR A 287 2.78 -8.84 5.64
N LYS A 288 1.89 -9.46 4.84
CA LYS A 288 1.66 -10.89 4.86
C LYS A 288 2.43 -11.59 3.75
N ILE A 289 3.34 -10.94 3.04
CA ILE A 289 4.26 -11.56 2.07
C ILE A 289 5.66 -11.07 2.44
N ASP A 290 6.69 -11.91 2.31
CA ASP A 290 8.06 -11.48 2.55
C ASP A 290 8.59 -10.47 1.54
N SER A 291 9.49 -9.61 2.02
CA SER A 291 9.88 -8.39 1.34
C SER A 291 10.71 -8.53 0.08
N GLY A 292 11.14 -9.75 -0.25
CA GLY A 292 11.90 -10.04 -1.46
C GLY A 292 11.05 -10.19 -2.72
N TYR A 293 9.72 -10.25 -2.59
CA TYR A 293 8.80 -10.67 -3.66
C TYR A 293 7.65 -9.69 -3.88
N TYR A 294 7.77 -8.45 -3.39
CA TYR A 294 6.64 -7.55 -3.23
C TYR A 294 6.00 -7.15 -4.56
N GLY A 295 6.76 -6.66 -5.54
CA GLY A 295 6.28 -6.21 -6.84
C GLY A 295 4.99 -5.38 -6.83
N TYR A 296 4.43 -5.11 -8.01
CA TYR A 296 3.09 -4.52 -8.10
C TYR A 296 2.00 -5.44 -7.51
N LYS A 297 2.25 -6.77 -7.45
CA LYS A 297 1.24 -7.75 -7.06
C LYS A 297 0.97 -7.83 -5.55
N GLY A 298 1.88 -7.35 -4.71
CA GLY A 298 1.69 -7.25 -3.25
C GLY A 298 1.07 -5.93 -2.78
N LEU A 299 0.67 -5.04 -3.70
CA LEU A 299 0.11 -3.73 -3.39
C LEU A 299 -1.36 -3.82 -2.98
N ASN A 300 -1.70 -3.18 -1.86
CA ASN A 300 -3.07 -2.87 -1.45
C ASN A 300 -3.32 -1.37 -1.55
N VAL A 301 -4.57 -1.01 -1.78
CA VAL A 301 -5.04 0.38 -1.80
C VAL A 301 -6.32 0.48 -0.99
N VAL A 302 -6.38 1.45 -0.08
CA VAL A 302 -7.53 1.69 0.78
C VAL A 302 -8.06 3.11 0.59
N PHE A 303 -9.37 3.22 0.53
CA PHE A 303 -10.09 4.48 0.37
C PHE A 303 -11.09 4.65 1.52
N PRO A 304 -11.02 5.75 2.29
CA PRO A 304 -12.00 6.03 3.32
C PRO A 304 -13.27 6.61 2.67
N PRO A 305 -14.44 6.45 3.30
CA PRO A 305 -15.61 7.17 2.85
C PRO A 305 -15.48 8.65 3.25
N GLN A 306 -15.20 9.53 2.29
CA GLN A 306 -15.23 11.00 2.48
C GLN A 306 -16.67 11.50 2.45
N ILE A 307 -17.36 11.40 3.58
CA ILE A 307 -18.79 11.71 3.67
C ILE A 307 -19.18 12.37 4.99
N ASN A 308 -20.32 13.06 4.97
CA ASN A 308 -20.88 13.73 6.12
C ASN A 308 -21.99 12.87 6.73
N HIS A 309 -22.37 13.15 7.98
CA HIS A 309 -23.44 12.40 8.64
C HIS A 309 -24.80 12.50 7.91
N SER A 310 -25.05 13.60 7.19
CA SER A 310 -26.23 13.74 6.33
C SER A 310 -26.26 12.74 5.17
N ASP A 311 -25.09 12.42 4.59
CA ASP A 311 -24.97 11.52 3.45
C ASP A 311 -25.18 10.07 3.87
N VAL A 312 -24.67 9.70 5.06
CA VAL A 312 -24.89 8.40 5.72
C VAL A 312 -26.38 8.07 5.85
N LYS A 313 -27.23 9.08 6.09
CA LYS A 313 -28.69 8.87 6.21
C LYS A 313 -29.39 8.66 4.87
N ARG A 314 -28.79 9.12 3.77
CA ARG A 314 -29.40 9.13 2.44
C ARG A 314 -28.90 7.99 1.56
N HIS A 315 -27.70 7.48 1.83
CA HIS A 315 -27.05 6.47 1.03
C HIS A 315 -26.46 5.40 1.94
N ASP A 316 -26.63 4.13 1.56
CA ASP A 316 -25.95 3.01 2.22
C ASP A 316 -24.49 2.86 1.78
N TYR A 317 -24.13 3.45 0.65
CA TYR A 317 -22.77 3.40 0.08
C TYR A 317 -22.25 4.81 -0.19
N CYS A 318 -20.94 5.00 -0.13
CA CYS A 318 -20.28 6.29 -0.30
C CYS A 318 -20.47 6.80 -1.74
N PRO A 319 -21.21 7.91 -1.95
CA PRO A 319 -21.46 8.44 -3.29
C PRO A 319 -20.18 8.88 -4.01
N HIS A 320 -19.21 9.42 -3.24
CA HIS A 320 -17.93 9.85 -3.79
C HIS A 320 -17.13 8.67 -4.36
N LEU A 321 -16.97 7.59 -3.60
CA LEU A 321 -16.29 6.38 -4.08
C LEU A 321 -17.08 5.70 -5.21
N ALA A 322 -18.42 5.71 -5.15
CA ALA A 322 -19.27 5.15 -6.21
C ALA A 322 -19.17 5.94 -7.53
N LYS A 323 -18.84 7.24 -7.46
CA LYS A 323 -18.56 8.06 -8.64
C LYS A 323 -17.18 7.76 -9.22
N GLN A 324 -16.19 7.50 -8.36
CA GLN A 324 -14.81 7.21 -8.76
C GLN A 324 -14.67 5.83 -9.40
N PHE A 325 -15.34 4.82 -8.83
CA PHE A 325 -15.11 3.42 -9.20
C PHE A 325 -16.29 2.79 -9.91
N VAL A 326 -15.98 2.12 -11.01
CA VAL A 326 -16.87 1.14 -11.65
C VAL A 326 -16.32 -0.25 -11.36
N CYS A 327 -17.14 -1.12 -10.77
CA CYS A 327 -16.77 -2.52 -10.55
C CYS A 327 -17.57 -3.48 -11.44
N THR A 328 -16.97 -4.64 -11.72
CA THR A 328 -17.66 -5.74 -12.40
C THR A 328 -18.66 -6.42 -11.45
N PRO A 329 -19.69 -7.13 -11.95
CA PRO A 329 -20.56 -7.91 -11.08
C PRO A 329 -19.73 -8.95 -10.32
N PRO A 330 -20.07 -9.26 -9.06
CA PRO A 330 -19.35 -10.27 -8.29
C PRO A 330 -19.43 -11.62 -9.01
N LEU A 331 -18.28 -12.27 -9.17
CA LEU A 331 -18.19 -13.61 -9.72
C LEU A 331 -17.74 -14.60 -8.65
N SER A 332 -18.40 -15.74 -8.57
CA SER A 332 -17.95 -16.85 -7.72
C SER A 332 -16.59 -17.36 -8.21
N TRP A 333 -15.62 -17.45 -7.31
CA TRP A 333 -14.30 -18.02 -7.58
C TRP A 333 -14.41 -19.45 -8.11
N GLN A 334 -15.30 -20.25 -7.53
CA GLN A 334 -15.50 -21.64 -7.94
C GLN A 334 -16.03 -21.74 -9.37
N VAL A 335 -17.00 -20.89 -9.74
CA VAL A 335 -17.53 -20.84 -11.10
C VAL A 335 -16.42 -20.44 -12.07
N LEU A 336 -15.66 -19.40 -11.74
CA LEU A 336 -14.53 -18.96 -12.54
C LEU A 336 -13.47 -20.05 -12.74
N LYS A 337 -13.16 -20.82 -11.70
CA LYS A 337 -12.19 -21.93 -11.78
C LYS A 337 -12.69 -23.11 -12.63
N SER A 338 -14.01 -23.29 -12.75
CA SER A 338 -14.59 -24.31 -13.64
C SER A 338 -14.48 -23.96 -15.13
N ILE A 339 -14.16 -22.69 -15.45
CA ILE A 339 -13.89 -22.26 -16.82
C ILE A 339 -12.43 -22.61 -17.13
N GLU A 340 -12.20 -23.52 -18.08
CA GLU A 340 -10.87 -23.79 -18.62
C GLU A 340 -10.41 -22.64 -19.54
N TYR A 341 -10.33 -21.44 -18.98
CA TYR A 341 -9.89 -20.27 -19.71
C TYR A 341 -8.40 -20.36 -19.99
N ILE A 342 -8.03 -20.33 -21.27
CA ILE A 342 -6.64 -20.31 -21.73
C ILE A 342 -6.31 -18.87 -22.13
N PRO A 343 -5.50 -18.13 -21.34
CA PRO A 343 -5.10 -16.78 -21.70
C PRO A 343 -4.27 -16.78 -23.00
N GLU A 344 -4.60 -15.90 -23.95
CA GLU A 344 -3.85 -15.78 -25.23
C GLU A 344 -2.34 -15.54 -25.03
N ARG A 345 -1.95 -14.93 -23.89
CA ARG A 345 -0.56 -14.57 -23.58
C ARG A 345 0.19 -15.61 -22.75
N GLN A 346 -0.41 -16.75 -22.39
CA GLN A 346 0.29 -17.77 -21.60
C GLN A 346 1.15 -18.65 -22.53
N SER A 347 2.46 -18.37 -22.59
CA SER A 347 3.37 -19.16 -23.44
C SER A 347 3.66 -20.54 -22.86
N ILE A 348 3.70 -21.58 -23.69
CA ILE A 348 4.15 -22.94 -23.33
C ILE A 348 5.55 -22.90 -22.67
N SER A 349 6.41 -21.98 -23.13
CA SER A 349 7.75 -21.77 -22.58
C SER A 349 7.74 -21.32 -21.10
N SER A 350 6.68 -20.63 -20.66
CA SER A 350 6.53 -20.21 -19.27
C SER A 350 6.24 -21.42 -18.38
N THR A 351 5.37 -22.33 -18.83
CA THR A 351 5.05 -23.59 -18.14
C THR A 351 6.26 -24.52 -18.07
N GLU A 352 7.03 -24.62 -19.16
CA GLU A 352 8.28 -25.39 -19.19
C GLU A 352 9.36 -24.79 -18.28
N LYS A 353 9.49 -23.45 -18.23
CA LYS A 353 10.40 -22.77 -17.30
C LYS A 353 10.05 -23.05 -15.84
N LEU A 354 8.77 -22.95 -15.46
CA LEU A 354 8.30 -23.32 -14.11
C LEU A 354 8.56 -24.79 -13.82
N SER A 355 8.21 -25.68 -14.75
CA SER A 355 8.46 -27.11 -14.59
C SER A 355 9.94 -27.40 -14.39
N LYS A 356 10.82 -26.72 -15.13
CA LYS A 356 12.27 -26.82 -14.98
C LYS A 356 12.75 -26.26 -13.64
N TYR A 357 12.18 -25.16 -13.17
CA TYR A 357 12.47 -24.56 -11.87
C TYR A 357 12.09 -25.50 -10.73
N LEU A 358 10.84 -25.96 -10.67
CA LEU A 358 10.34 -26.91 -9.67
C LEU A 358 11.14 -28.23 -9.67
N ARG A 359 11.51 -28.75 -10.85
CA ARG A 359 12.36 -29.96 -10.97
C ARG A 359 13.79 -29.75 -10.48
N ARG A 360 14.32 -28.53 -10.59
CA ARG A 360 15.67 -28.15 -10.12
C ARG A 360 15.69 -27.87 -8.62
N GLY A 361 14.57 -27.39 -8.05
CA GLY A 361 14.36 -27.17 -6.63
C GLY A 361 14.17 -28.45 -5.81
N LYS A 362 15.04 -29.46 -5.95
CA LYS A 362 15.05 -30.63 -5.05
C LYS A 362 15.69 -30.30 -3.68
N LYS A 363 15.23 -29.25 -3.01
CA LYS A 363 15.48 -29.00 -1.59
C LYS A 363 14.14 -28.92 -0.88
N TRP A 364 13.95 -29.81 0.10
CA TRP A 364 12.69 -29.99 0.80
C TRP A 364 12.26 -28.77 1.67
N ASP A 365 13.13 -27.75 1.78
CA ASP A 365 12.84 -26.46 2.44
C ASP A 365 11.93 -25.53 1.62
N ILE A 366 11.60 -25.87 0.36
CA ILE A 366 10.75 -25.04 -0.54
C ILE A 366 9.26 -25.05 -0.15
N LEU A 367 8.79 -26.04 0.61
CA LEU A 367 7.36 -26.13 0.94
C LEU A 367 6.87 -24.98 1.84
N ASP A 368 7.71 -24.49 2.76
CA ASP A 368 7.35 -23.37 3.64
C ASP A 368 7.40 -22.01 2.92
N GLN A 369 8.13 -21.93 1.80
CA GLN A 369 8.30 -20.71 0.99
C GLN A 369 7.50 -20.73 -0.33
N LEU A 370 6.81 -21.83 -0.65
CA LEU A 370 6.09 -21.98 -1.92
C LEU A 370 5.07 -20.87 -2.14
N ASP A 371 4.39 -20.45 -1.07
CA ASP A 371 3.46 -19.33 -1.12
C ASP A 371 4.15 -18.01 -1.53
N GLU A 372 5.42 -17.82 -1.18
CA GLU A 372 6.18 -16.62 -1.54
C GLU A 372 6.67 -16.71 -2.99
N GLU A 373 7.08 -17.90 -3.41
CA GLU A 373 7.51 -18.17 -4.78
C GLU A 373 6.37 -18.00 -5.80
N ILE A 374 5.09 -18.12 -5.39
CA ILE A 374 3.91 -17.87 -6.25
C ILE A 374 4.02 -16.54 -7.00
N VAL A 375 4.56 -15.49 -6.38
CA VAL A 375 4.68 -14.18 -7.04
C VAL A 375 5.68 -14.22 -8.20
N SER A 376 6.77 -14.98 -8.06
CA SER A 376 7.78 -15.13 -9.12
C SER A 376 7.25 -15.85 -10.37
N VAL A 377 6.23 -16.70 -10.19
CA VAL A 377 5.60 -17.51 -11.25
C VAL A 377 4.13 -17.15 -11.46
N TYR A 378 3.75 -15.91 -11.09
CA TYR A 378 2.36 -15.48 -10.97
C TYR A 378 1.53 -15.76 -12.22
N GLN A 379 2.11 -15.57 -13.41
CA GLN A 379 1.47 -15.78 -14.72
C GLN A 379 0.98 -17.22 -14.96
N LEU A 380 1.41 -18.18 -14.14
CA LEU A 380 1.04 -19.60 -14.25
C LEU A 380 -0.01 -20.02 -13.23
N THR A 381 -0.36 -19.12 -12.31
CA THR A 381 -1.28 -19.39 -11.20
C THR A 381 -2.74 -19.26 -11.64
N ASP A 382 -3.64 -19.91 -10.91
CA ASP A 382 -5.08 -19.69 -11.07
C ASP A 382 -5.44 -18.22 -10.83
N PHE A 383 -4.79 -17.54 -9.88
CA PHE A 383 -5.01 -16.12 -9.61
C PHE A 383 -4.87 -15.27 -10.88
N TYR A 384 -3.77 -15.42 -11.62
CA TYR A 384 -3.56 -14.69 -12.87
C TYR A 384 -4.57 -15.07 -13.96
N LYS A 385 -4.87 -16.36 -14.13
CA LYS A 385 -5.87 -16.81 -15.12
C LYS A 385 -7.24 -16.18 -14.85
N LEU A 386 -7.65 -16.13 -13.58
CA LEU A 386 -8.92 -15.51 -13.18
C LEU A 386 -8.92 -14.00 -13.38
N GLU A 387 -7.81 -13.31 -13.06
CA GLU A 387 -7.66 -11.89 -13.36
C GLU A 387 -7.87 -11.59 -14.85
N VAL A 388 -7.20 -12.35 -15.73
CA VAL A 388 -7.33 -12.19 -17.18
C VAL A 388 -8.75 -12.54 -17.64
N CYS A 389 -9.33 -13.63 -17.12
CA CYS A 389 -10.71 -14.02 -17.44
C CYS A 389 -11.72 -12.90 -17.09
N ILE A 390 -11.62 -12.30 -15.90
CA ILE A 390 -12.47 -11.19 -15.49
C ILE A 390 -12.29 -10.00 -16.42
N GLN A 391 -11.05 -9.66 -16.77
CA GLN A 391 -10.76 -8.56 -17.68
C GLN A 391 -11.32 -8.83 -19.08
N ASP A 392 -11.14 -10.02 -19.64
CA ASP A 392 -11.59 -10.30 -21.00
C ASP A 392 -13.11 -10.43 -21.10
N VAL A 393 -13.76 -11.01 -20.10
CA VAL A 393 -15.21 -11.26 -20.10
C VAL A 393 -16.01 -10.03 -19.65
N GLN A 394 -15.48 -9.21 -18.73
CA GLN A 394 -16.25 -8.17 -18.04
C GLN A 394 -15.68 -6.75 -18.17
N ASN A 395 -14.61 -6.51 -18.94
CA ASN A 395 -14.05 -5.16 -19.06
C ASN A 395 -15.09 -4.16 -19.62
N PRO A 396 -15.47 -3.12 -18.83
CA PRO A 396 -16.46 -2.13 -19.22
C PRO A 396 -16.13 -1.41 -20.54
N GLY A 397 -14.84 -1.26 -20.88
CA GLY A 397 -14.39 -0.65 -22.14
C GLY A 397 -14.75 -1.46 -23.39
N ARG A 398 -14.81 -2.80 -23.29
CA ARG A 398 -15.24 -3.69 -24.38
C ARG A 398 -16.77 -3.88 -24.44
N ILE A 399 -17.49 -3.63 -23.35
CA ILE A 399 -18.96 -3.73 -23.33
C ILE A 399 -19.61 -2.57 -24.11
N LYS A 400 -18.93 -1.43 -24.26
CA LYS A 400 -19.43 -0.26 -25.03
C LYS A 400 -19.34 -0.41 -26.56
N THR A 401 -18.61 -1.39 -27.10
CA THR A 401 -18.45 -1.59 -28.55
C THR A 401 -19.43 -2.58 -29.16
N LYS A 402 -20.36 -3.12 -28.37
CA LYS A 402 -21.51 -3.90 -28.87
C LYS A 402 -22.80 -3.13 -28.63
N LYS A 403 -23.04 -2.09 -29.43
CA LYS A 403 -24.36 -1.51 -29.67
C LYS A 403 -24.55 -1.28 -31.15
#